data_AF-A0AA88GMT2-F1
#
_entry.id   AF-A0AA88GMT2-F1
#
_cell.length_a   1.000
_cell.length_b   1.000
_cell.length_c   1.000
_cell.angle_alpha   90.00
_cell.angle_beta   90.00
_cell.angle_gamma   90.00
#
_symmetry.space_group_name_H-M   'P 1'
#
loop_
_entity.id
_entity.type
_entity.pdbx_description
1 polymer ?
#
loop_
_entity_poly.entity_id
_entity_poly.type
_entity_poly.pdbx_seq_one_letter_code
_entity_poly.pdbx_strand_id
1 'polypeptide(L)'
;MSLPRPGLSFLQKRKLEEQFGTQVPEFSEYHQKKRGLESFSLKAAALVGVASGIFSYQRSYQPLTGIFVGAIAFLTSRRAVEYFGAPHFGVNSTNNAEYDRAFNLWVYYEHNPHRKDADLPIHQFESRYQKRLNEYREKHKNDYSQFLKQ
;
A
#
# COMPACT_ATOMS: atom_id res chain seq x y z
N MET A 1 -3.53 -20.61 -5.46
CA MET A 1 -4.77 -19.92 -5.86
C MET A 1 -4.84 -18.57 -5.18
N SER A 2 -4.67 -17.48 -5.93
CA SER A 2 -4.97 -16.12 -5.46
C SER A 2 -6.49 -15.97 -5.40
N LEU A 3 -7.03 -15.45 -4.31
CA LEU A 3 -8.45 -15.11 -4.23
C LEU A 3 -8.81 -14.13 -5.36
N PRO A 4 -10.00 -14.26 -5.98
CA PRO A 4 -10.43 -13.32 -7.01
C PRO A 4 -10.43 -11.92 -6.42
N ARG A 5 -9.68 -11.00 -7.05
CA ARG A 5 -9.68 -9.59 -6.66
C ARG A 5 -11.08 -9.05 -6.87
N PRO A 6 -11.75 -8.51 -5.85
CA PRO A 6 -13.05 -7.90 -6.04
C PRO A 6 -12.90 -6.75 -7.04
N GLY A 7 -13.76 -6.72 -8.07
CA GLY A 7 -13.77 -5.70 -9.12
C GLY A 7 -14.26 -4.35 -8.59
N LEU A 8 -13.53 -3.77 -7.64
CA LEU A 8 -13.86 -2.52 -6.99
C LEU A 8 -13.37 -1.34 -7.83
N SER A 9 -14.22 -0.32 -7.96
CA SER A 9 -13.76 0.97 -8.48
C SER A 9 -12.74 1.60 -7.52
N PHE A 10 -11.90 2.50 -8.02
CA PHE A 10 -10.86 3.15 -7.20
C PHE A 10 -11.43 3.83 -5.94
N LEU A 11 -12.58 4.51 -6.06
CA LEU A 11 -13.24 5.18 -4.93
C LEU A 11 -13.79 4.17 -3.91
N GLN A 12 -14.38 3.07 -4.39
CA GLN A 12 -14.88 2.00 -3.52
C GLN A 12 -13.73 1.33 -2.76
N LYS A 13 -12.64 1.04 -3.46
CA LYS A 13 -11.44 0.46 -2.86
C LYS A 13 -10.90 1.33 -1.73
N ARG A 14 -10.78 2.65 -1.97
CA ARG A 14 -10.28 3.60 -0.98
C ARG A 14 -11.16 3.69 0.28
N LYS A 15 -12.48 3.70 0.10
CA LYS A 15 -13.44 3.69 1.22
C LYS A 15 -13.37 2.40 2.03
N LEU A 16 -13.21 1.26 1.35
CA LEU A 16 -13.04 -0.04 1.99
C LEU A 16 -11.70 -0.15 2.71
N GLU A 17 -10.61 0.41 2.16
CA GLU A 17 -9.29 0.43 2.82
C GLU A 17 -9.33 1.26 4.11
N GLU A 18 -10.07 2.36 4.13
CA GLU A 18 -10.37 3.15 5.33
C GLU A 18 -11.10 2.35 6.40
N GLN A 19 -12.16 1.64 5.99
CA GLN A 19 -12.92 0.78 6.90
C GLN A 19 -12.06 -0.37 7.43
N PHE A 20 -11.27 -1.01 6.58
CA PHE A 20 -10.34 -2.06 6.96
C PHE A 20 -9.29 -1.58 7.96
N GLY A 21 -8.68 -0.41 7.72
CA GLY A 21 -7.70 0.17 8.65
C GLY A 21 -8.29 0.56 10.01
N THR A 22 -9.61 0.77 10.09
CA THR A 22 -10.32 1.09 11.33
C THR A 22 -10.81 -0.17 12.06
N GLN A 23 -11.26 -1.18 11.32
CA GLN A 23 -11.85 -2.40 11.88
C GLN A 23 -10.83 -3.51 12.16
N VAL A 24 -9.67 -3.50 11.51
CA VAL A 24 -8.61 -4.49 11.69
C VAL A 24 -7.40 -3.82 12.34
N PRO A 25 -7.33 -3.81 13.69
CA PRO A 25 -6.34 -3.03 14.43
C PRO A 25 -4.89 -3.45 14.13
N GLU A 26 -4.66 -4.71 13.76
CA GLU A 26 -3.34 -5.25 13.38
C GLU A 26 -2.73 -4.53 12.17
N PHE A 27 -3.56 -4.05 11.23
CA PHE A 27 -3.11 -3.36 10.02
C PHE A 27 -3.34 -1.85 10.07
N SER A 28 -3.86 -1.31 11.18
CA SER A 28 -4.18 0.11 11.33
C SER A 28 -2.94 1.01 11.22
N GLU A 29 -1.85 0.64 11.91
CA GLU A 29 -0.58 1.37 11.87
C GLU A 29 0.06 1.33 10.47
N TYR A 30 0.00 0.16 9.83
CA TYR A 30 0.50 -0.01 8.47
C TYR A 30 -0.33 0.78 7.45
N HIS A 31 -1.66 0.82 7.60
CA HIS A 31 -2.55 1.64 6.80
C HIS A 31 -2.20 3.13 6.92
N GLN A 32 -1.93 3.62 8.14
CA GLN A 32 -1.50 5.00 8.36
C GLN A 32 -0.16 5.31 7.69
N LYS A 33 0.81 4.40 7.77
CA LYS A 33 2.11 4.53 7.09
C LYS A 33 1.96 4.60 5.56
N LYS A 34 1.15 3.71 4.98
CA LYS A 34 0.82 3.70 3.53
C LYS A 34 0.13 4.99 3.09
N ARG A 35 -0.84 5.47 3.86
CA ARG A 35 -1.51 6.78 3.65
C ARG A 35 -0.54 7.95 3.72
N GLY A 36 0.39 7.91 4.66
CA GLY A 36 1.45 8.91 4.79
C GLY A 36 2.32 8.99 3.54
N LEU A 37 2.77 7.84 3.04
CA LEU A 37 3.55 7.74 1.80
C LEU A 37 2.76 8.21 0.57
N GLU A 38 1.48 7.83 0.45
CA GLU A 38 0.62 8.29 -0.65
C GLU A 38 0.40 9.80 -0.61
N SER A 39 0.13 10.37 0.56
CA SER A 39 -0.03 11.81 0.74
C SER A 39 1.26 12.56 0.41
N PHE A 40 2.40 12.06 0.89
CA PHE A 40 3.71 12.65 0.63
C PHE A 40 4.08 12.57 -0.86
N SER A 41 3.92 11.41 -1.49
CA SER A 41 4.18 11.23 -2.93
C SER A 41 3.30 12.13 -3.79
N LEU A 42 2.02 12.29 -3.45
CA LEU A 42 1.11 13.16 -4.18
C LEU A 42 1.50 14.64 -4.05
N LYS A 43 1.88 15.10 -2.86
CA LYS A 43 2.36 16.47 -2.63
C LYS A 43 3.67 16.75 -3.35
N ALA A 44 4.64 15.86 -3.20
CA ALA A 44 5.94 15.97 -3.85
C ALA A 44 5.79 15.97 -5.39
N ALA A 45 4.95 15.08 -5.91
CA ALA A 45 4.70 14.99 -7.34
C ALA A 45 3.97 16.22 -7.90
N ALA A 46 3.00 16.76 -7.15
CA ALA A 46 2.32 17.99 -7.52
C ALA A 46 3.30 19.17 -7.62
N LEU A 47 4.21 19.32 -6.66
CA LEU A 47 5.25 20.36 -6.69
C LEU A 47 6.17 20.21 -7.91
N VAL A 48 6.67 18.99 -8.17
CA VAL A 48 7.57 18.72 -9.31
C VAL A 48 6.85 18.93 -10.64
N GLY A 49 5.61 18.45 -10.77
CA GLY A 49 4.79 18.63 -11.97
C GLY A 49 4.49 20.09 -12.28
N VAL A 50 4.13 20.89 -11.28
CA VAL A 50 3.88 22.33 -11.44
C VAL A 50 5.17 23.06 -11.81
N ALA A 51 6.28 22.82 -11.10
CA ALA A 51 7.55 23.50 -11.36
C ALA A 51 8.08 23.20 -12.78
N SER A 52 8.07 21.93 -13.18
CA SER A 52 8.50 21.51 -14.52
C SER A 52 7.59 22.01 -15.64
N GLY A 53 6.27 22.09 -15.39
CA GLY A 53 5.31 22.67 -16.32
C GLY A 53 5.51 24.17 -16.52
N ILE A 54 5.71 24.93 -15.43
CA ILE A 54 6.02 26.37 -15.48
C ILE A 54 7.33 26.60 -16.24
N PHE A 55 8.39 25.87 -15.90
CA PHE A 55 9.68 26.00 -16.57
C PHE A 55 9.59 25.73 -18.08
N SER A 56 8.86 24.68 -18.45
CA SER A 56 8.70 24.30 -19.86
C SER A 56 7.82 25.29 -20.63
N TYR A 57 6.79 25.86 -19.98
CA TYR A 57 5.99 26.95 -20.55
C TYR A 57 6.84 28.20 -20.78
N GLN A 58 7.62 28.62 -19.79
CA GLN A 58 8.50 29.80 -19.89
C GLN A 58 9.54 29.65 -21.00
N ARG A 59 10.08 28.44 -21.20
CA ARG A 59 11.11 28.19 -22.23
C ARG A 59 10.56 28.07 -23.64
N SER A 60 9.36 27.50 -23.80
CA SER A 60 8.79 27.18 -25.11
C SER A 60 7.70 28.16 -25.58
N TYR A 61 7.17 29.00 -24.70
CA TYR A 61 5.97 29.84 -24.92
C TYR A 61 4.73 29.06 -25.39
N GLN A 62 4.76 27.73 -25.30
CA GLN A 62 3.68 26.85 -25.71
C GLN A 62 2.99 26.26 -24.47
N PRO A 63 1.72 26.65 -24.22
CA PRO A 63 1.00 26.18 -23.04
C PRO A 63 0.80 24.66 -23.03
N LEU A 64 0.58 24.04 -24.19
CA LEU A 64 0.42 22.58 -24.31
C LEU A 64 1.68 21.82 -23.91
N THR A 65 2.86 22.33 -24.29
CA THR A 65 4.16 21.74 -23.93
C THR A 65 4.39 21.81 -22.42
N GLY A 66 4.04 22.94 -21.78
CA GLY A 66 4.07 23.07 -20.32
C GLY A 66 3.17 22.07 -19.61
N ILE A 67 1.92 21.91 -20.07
CA ILE A 67 0.96 20.95 -19.50
C ILE A 67 1.47 19.51 -19.63
N PHE A 68 1.94 19.13 -20.81
CA PHE A 68 2.41 17.77 -21.08
C PHE A 68 3.63 17.41 -20.23
N VAL A 69 4.64 18.28 -20.18
CA VAL A 69 5.84 18.05 -19.36
C VAL A 69 5.48 17.99 -17.89
N GLY A 70 4.60 18.88 -17.40
CA GLY A 70 4.14 18.85 -16.01
C GLY A 70 3.41 17.56 -15.65
N ALA A 71 2.56 17.04 -16.53
CA ALA A 71 1.85 15.78 -16.32
C ALA A 71 2.81 14.57 -16.28
N ILE A 72 3.78 14.50 -17.21
CA ILE A 72 4.80 13.44 -17.19
C ILE A 72 5.63 13.53 -15.92
N ALA A 73 6.11 14.72 -15.58
CA ALA A 73 6.92 14.95 -14.39
C ALA A 73 6.16 14.59 -13.11
N PHE A 74 4.85 14.87 -13.03
CA PHE A 74 3.99 14.41 -11.94
C PHE A 74 3.96 12.88 -11.84
N LEU A 75 3.73 12.17 -12.95
CA LEU A 75 3.64 10.71 -12.95
C LEU A 75 4.97 10.05 -12.57
N THR A 76 6.08 10.53 -13.12
CA THR A 76 7.42 9.98 -12.87
C THR A 76 7.87 10.27 -11.44
N SER A 77 7.69 11.50 -10.95
CA SER A 77 8.03 11.87 -9.58
C SER A 77 7.18 11.13 -8.55
N ARG A 78 5.88 10.97 -8.79
CA ARG A 78 5.02 10.16 -7.90
C ARG A 78 5.55 8.74 -7.76
N ARG A 79 5.86 8.08 -8.87
CA ARG A 79 6.39 6.71 -8.86
C ARG A 79 7.77 6.63 -8.21
N ALA A 80 8.62 7.63 -8.42
CA ALA A 80 9.92 7.72 -7.77
C ALA A 80 9.78 7.89 -6.26
N VAL A 81 8.89 8.76 -5.77
CA VAL A 81 8.66 8.97 -4.34
C VAL A 81 8.01 7.75 -3.69
N GLU A 82 7.09 7.06 -4.37
CA GLU A 82 6.56 5.79 -3.88
C GLU A 82 7.66 4.73 -3.73
N TYR A 83 8.63 4.67 -4.66
CA TYR A 83 9.72 3.69 -4.61
C TYR A 83 10.81 4.05 -3.59
N PHE A 84 11.31 5.29 -3.61
CA PHE A 84 12.40 5.74 -2.74
C PHE A 84 11.93 6.22 -1.37
N GLY A 85 10.68 6.67 -1.24
CA GLY A 85 10.07 7.08 0.02
C GLY A 85 9.54 5.89 0.83
N ALA A 86 9.19 4.78 0.20
CA ALA A 86 8.68 3.58 0.86
C ALA A 86 9.50 3.13 2.10
N PRO A 87 10.85 3.03 2.02
CA PRO A 87 11.68 2.68 3.18
C PRO A 87 11.54 3.67 4.35
N HIS A 88 11.46 4.97 4.08
CA HIS A 88 11.36 6.02 5.11
C HIS A 88 10.03 5.98 5.87
N PHE A 89 8.96 5.51 5.22
CA PHE A 89 7.65 5.33 5.84
C PHE A 89 7.47 3.92 6.43
N GLY A 90 8.49 3.06 6.39
CA GLY A 90 8.38 1.66 6.84
C GLY A 90 7.46 0.80 5.98
N VAL A 91 7.23 1.23 4.73
CA VAL A 91 6.43 0.52 3.73
C VAL A 91 7.39 -0.33 2.91
N ASN A 92 7.29 -1.65 3.01
CA ASN A 92 8.04 -2.57 2.16
C ASN A 92 7.09 -3.35 1.23
N SER A 93 7.62 -3.94 0.17
CA SER A 93 6.82 -4.69 -0.81
C SER A 93 6.15 -5.92 -0.20
N THR A 94 6.83 -6.60 0.74
CA THR A 94 6.33 -7.81 1.40
C THR A 94 5.12 -7.53 2.30
N ASN A 95 5.20 -6.53 3.17
CA ASN A 95 4.10 -6.13 4.04
C ASN A 95 2.97 -5.51 3.23
N ASN A 96 3.26 -4.85 2.09
CA ASN A 96 2.21 -4.32 1.23
C ASN A 96 1.44 -5.46 0.53
N ALA A 97 2.15 -6.50 0.10
CA ALA A 97 1.51 -7.70 -0.45
C ALA A 97 0.66 -8.43 0.60
N GLU A 98 1.11 -8.49 1.86
CA GLU A 98 0.36 -9.10 2.96
C GLU A 98 -0.84 -8.25 3.36
N TYR A 99 -0.68 -6.92 3.42
CA TYR A 99 -1.79 -5.97 3.62
C TYR A 99 -2.84 -6.10 2.51
N ASP A 100 -2.44 -6.10 1.24
CA ASP A 100 -3.36 -6.26 0.11
C ASP A 100 -4.07 -7.62 0.16
N ARG A 101 -3.38 -8.67 0.62
CA ARG A 101 -3.99 -9.99 0.81
C ARG A 101 -5.05 -9.97 1.91
N ALA A 102 -4.73 -9.43 3.09
CA ALA A 102 -5.63 -9.32 4.22
C ALA A 102 -6.83 -8.43 3.90
N PHE A 103 -6.61 -7.33 3.18
CA PHE A 103 -7.66 -6.46 2.68
C PHE A 103 -8.62 -7.20 1.74
N ASN A 104 -8.10 -7.92 0.74
CA ASN A 104 -8.94 -8.70 -0.18
C ASN A 104 -9.73 -9.80 0.54
N LEU A 105 -9.12 -10.42 1.56
CA LEU A 105 -9.78 -11.40 2.41
C LEU A 105 -10.94 -10.78 3.19
N TRP A 106 -10.68 -9.63 3.83
CA TRP A 106 -11.66 -8.90 4.62
C TRP A 106 -12.84 -8.45 3.74
N VAL A 107 -12.58 -7.85 2.57
CA VAL A 107 -13.63 -7.48 1.61
C VAL A 107 -14.46 -8.70 1.21
N TYR A 108 -13.83 -9.84 0.93
CA TYR A 108 -14.54 -11.06 0.56
C TYR A 108 -15.49 -11.53 1.67
N TYR A 109 -15.06 -11.47 2.93
CA TYR A 109 -15.89 -11.83 4.09
C TYR A 109 -16.97 -10.79 4.42
N GLU A 110 -16.68 -9.50 4.26
CA GLU A 110 -17.66 -8.42 4.41
C GLU A 110 -18.86 -8.63 3.46
N HIS A 111 -18.57 -9.05 2.22
CA HIS A 111 -19.59 -9.30 1.19
C HIS A 111 -20.18 -10.72 1.22
N ASN A 112 -19.59 -11.65 2.00
CA ASN A 112 -20.06 -13.03 2.15
C ASN A 112 -20.06 -13.45 3.63
N PRO A 113 -20.90 -12.83 4.49
CA PRO A 113 -20.85 -13.04 5.93
C PRO A 113 -21.15 -14.50 6.33
N HIS A 114 -22.00 -15.20 5.59
CA HIS A 114 -22.34 -16.62 5.82
C HIS A 114 -21.19 -17.60 5.59
N ARG A 115 -20.08 -17.13 4.99
CA ARG A 115 -18.87 -17.91 4.72
C ARG A 115 -17.81 -17.77 5.81
N LYS A 116 -18.06 -16.99 6.88
CA LYS A 116 -17.12 -16.84 8.00
C LYS A 116 -16.87 -18.15 8.76
N ASP A 117 -17.89 -19.01 8.85
CA ASP A 117 -17.86 -20.25 9.63
C ASP A 117 -17.76 -21.52 8.76
N ALA A 118 -17.67 -21.36 7.43
CA ALA A 118 -17.52 -22.47 6.52
C ALA A 118 -16.04 -22.84 6.41
N ASP A 119 -15.74 -24.14 6.44
CA ASP A 119 -14.39 -24.74 6.32
C ASP A 119 -13.76 -24.43 4.95
N LEU A 120 -13.34 -23.17 4.78
CA LEU A 120 -12.81 -22.63 3.54
C LEU A 120 -11.29 -22.76 3.56
N PRO A 121 -10.64 -22.91 2.38
CA PRO A 121 -9.19 -22.88 2.25
C PRO A 121 -8.53 -21.56 2.72
N ILE A 122 -9.31 -20.62 3.23
CA ILE A 122 -8.85 -19.43 3.96
C ILE A 122 -8.37 -19.73 5.38
N HIS A 123 -8.97 -20.69 6.10
CA HIS A 123 -8.40 -21.18 7.36
C HIS A 123 -7.07 -21.91 7.14
N GLN A 124 -6.87 -22.47 5.94
CA GLN A 124 -5.54 -22.92 5.50
C GLN A 124 -4.57 -21.75 5.21
N PHE A 125 -5.06 -20.54 4.92
CA PHE A 125 -4.20 -19.37 4.77
C PHE A 125 -3.84 -18.74 6.11
N GLU A 126 -4.77 -18.69 7.05
CA GLU A 126 -4.53 -18.26 8.42
C GLU A 126 -3.58 -19.23 9.16
N SER A 127 -3.76 -20.55 8.96
CA SER A 127 -2.81 -21.55 9.44
C SER A 127 -1.47 -21.51 8.70
N ARG A 128 -1.43 -21.23 7.39
CA ARG A 128 -0.18 -20.97 6.65
C ARG A 128 0.50 -19.66 7.07
N TYR A 129 -0.26 -18.67 7.51
CA TYR A 129 0.25 -17.41 8.05
C TYR A 129 0.86 -17.64 9.42
N GLN A 130 0.11 -18.25 10.36
CA GLN A 130 0.62 -18.71 11.66
C GLN A 130 1.86 -19.59 11.50
N LYS A 131 1.87 -20.53 10.54
CA LYS A 131 3.03 -21.38 10.25
C LYS A 131 4.22 -20.58 9.73
N ARG A 132 4.04 -19.69 8.74
CA ARG A 132 5.13 -18.83 8.23
C ARG A 132 5.64 -17.84 9.27
N LEU A 133 4.78 -17.36 10.16
CA LEU A 133 5.12 -16.44 11.23
C LEU A 133 5.91 -17.16 12.34
N ASN A 134 5.56 -18.41 12.63
CA ASN A 134 6.37 -19.28 13.50
C ASN A 134 7.71 -19.66 12.85
N GLU A 135 7.74 -20.00 11.57
CA GLU A 135 8.99 -20.25 10.82
C GLU A 135 9.88 -19.00 10.78
N TYR A 136 9.30 -17.81 10.61
CA TYR A 136 10.03 -16.54 10.66
C TYR A 136 10.59 -16.26 12.07
N ARG A 137 9.79 -16.48 13.12
CA ARG A 137 10.23 -16.35 14.52
C ARG A 137 11.34 -17.33 14.88
N GLU A 138 11.29 -18.56 14.37
CA GLU A 138 12.38 -19.53 14.58
C GLU A 138 13.63 -19.14 13.81
N LYS A 139 13.48 -18.70 12.56
CA LYS A 139 14.60 -18.32 11.69
C LYS A 139 15.32 -17.04 12.17
N HIS A 140 14.60 -16.12 12.80
CA HIS A 140 15.13 -14.85 13.32
C HIS A 140 15.19 -14.78 14.86
N LYS A 141 15.12 -15.93 15.54
CA LYS A 141 15.10 -16.03 17.01
C LYS A 141 16.34 -15.39 17.67
N ASN A 142 17.49 -15.47 16.99
CA ASN A 142 18.74 -14.87 17.47
C ASN A 142 18.78 -13.34 17.26
N ASP A 143 18.29 -12.83 16.13
CA ASP A 143 18.22 -11.40 15.84
C ASP A 143 17.25 -10.67 16.81
N TYR A 144 16.12 -11.31 17.12
CA TYR A 144 15.11 -10.78 18.05
C TYR A 144 15.62 -10.73 19.51
N SER A 145 16.51 -11.67 19.89
CA SER A 145 17.14 -11.70 21.21
C SER A 145 18.20 -10.61 21.40
N GLN A 146 18.82 -10.13 20.32
CA GLN A 146 19.75 -9.00 20.36
C GLN A 146 19.02 -7.66 20.40
N PHE A 147 17.85 -7.54 19.76
CA PHE A 147 17.03 -6.33 19.82
C PHE A 147 16.45 -6.03 21.21
N LEU A 148 16.22 -7.06 22.03
CA LEU A 148 15.72 -6.93 23.42
C LEU A 148 16.82 -6.63 24.46
N LYS A 149 18.10 -6.60 24.07
CA LYS A 149 19.25 -6.31 24.95
C LYS A 149 19.85 -4.92 24.75
N GLN A 150 19.30 -4.11 23.86
CA GLN A 150 19.60 -2.68 23.71
C GLN A 150 18.50 -1.85 24.38
#